data_AF-A0A920WBM3-F1
#
_entry.id   AF-A0A920WBM3-F1
#
_cell.length_a   1.000
_cell.length_b   1.000
_cell.length_c   1.000
_cell.angle_alpha   90.00
_cell.angle_beta   90.00
_cell.angle_gamma   90.00
#
_symmetry.space_group_name_H-M   'P 1'
#
loop_
_entity.id
_entity.type
_entity.pdbx_description
1 polymer ?
#
loop_
_entity_poly.entity_id
_entity_poly.type
_entity_poly.pdbx_seq_one_letter_code
_entity_poly.pdbx_strand_id
1 'polypeptide(L)'
;MGWKEFVEQGHVIAGSPATVRDRLTEAVKMLRVGHLMCLLHIGTMPKELTRKNTELFAKEVLPAIKPIYSEYEDPWWPDSLKQGSLKAVGD
;
A
#
# COMPACT_ATOMS: atom_id res chain seq x y z
N MET A 1 4.30 -21.83 11.91
CA MET A 1 4.92 -20.60 11.40
C MET A 1 4.49 -19.45 12.30
N GLY A 2 5.44 -18.78 12.95
CA GLY A 2 5.16 -17.68 13.88
C GLY A 2 5.09 -16.32 13.18
N TRP A 3 4.54 -15.30 13.85
CA TRP A 3 4.46 -13.93 13.33
C TRP A 3 5.81 -13.41 12.79
N LYS A 4 6.88 -13.64 13.55
CA LYS A 4 8.23 -13.22 13.20
C LYS A 4 8.70 -13.84 11.87
N GLU A 5 8.43 -15.12 11.67
CA GLU A 5 8.81 -15.84 10.43
C GLU A 5 8.03 -15.30 9.22
N PHE A 6 6.73 -14.98 9.38
CA PHE A 6 5.93 -14.36 8.32
C PHE A 6 6.50 -13.00 7.89
N VAL A 7 6.98 -12.20 8.85
CA VAL A 7 7.59 -10.90 8.56
C VAL A 7 8.97 -11.06 7.93
N GLU A 8 9.80 -11.96 8.45
CA GLU A 8 11.16 -12.20 7.93
C GLU A 8 11.16 -12.77 6.51
N GLN A 9 10.24 -13.68 6.21
CA GLN A 9 10.09 -14.27 4.88
C GLN A 9 9.39 -13.33 3.89
N GLY A 10 8.92 -12.16 4.32
CA GLY A 10 8.26 -11.19 3.46
C GLY A 10 6.82 -11.54 3.08
N HIS A 11 6.22 -12.56 3.71
CA HIS A 11 4.79 -12.87 3.55
C HIS A 11 3.91 -11.73 4.07
N VAL A 12 4.39 -11.03 5.11
CA VAL A 12 3.75 -9.84 5.67
C VAL A 12 4.79 -8.73 5.80
N ILE A 13 4.52 -7.57 5.23
CA ILE A 13 5.36 -6.38 5.42
C ILE A 13 4.79 -5.57 6.59
N ALA A 14 5.48 -5.59 7.73
CA ALA A 14 5.07 -4.89 8.95
C ALA A 14 6.26 -4.23 9.63
N GLY A 15 6.03 -3.06 10.26
CA GLY A 15 7.06 -2.30 10.96
C GLY A 15 6.71 -0.83 11.09
N SER A 16 7.73 0.02 11.23
CA SER A 16 7.55 1.47 11.14
C SER A 16 7.15 1.88 9.70
N PRO A 17 6.53 3.05 9.49
CA PRO A 17 6.23 3.54 8.14
C PRO A 17 7.46 3.58 7.23
N ALA A 18 8.62 3.97 7.77
CA ALA A 18 9.89 3.94 7.03
C ALA A 18 10.27 2.52 6.57
N THR A 19 10.19 1.54 7.49
CA THR A 19 10.48 0.14 7.17
C THR A 19 9.53 -0.40 6.10
N VAL A 20 8.23 -0.11 6.22
CA VAL A 20 7.22 -0.57 5.25
C VAL A 20 7.46 0.07 3.88
N ARG A 21 7.74 1.38 3.84
CA ARG A 21 8.08 2.09 2.60
C ARG A 21 9.26 1.46 1.89
N ASP A 22 10.35 1.20 2.60
CA ASP A 22 11.59 0.70 2.00
C ASP A 22 11.37 -0.73 1.46
N ARG A 23 10.76 -1.61 2.27
CA ARG A 23 10.45 -3.00 1.87
C ARG A 23 9.45 -3.08 0.73
N LEU A 24 8.41 -2.25 0.74
CA LEU A 24 7.42 -2.24 -0.33
C LEU A 24 7.99 -1.66 -1.62
N THR A 25 8.87 -0.65 -1.53
CA THR A 25 9.61 -0.12 -2.68
C THR A 25 10.52 -1.19 -3.30
N GLU A 26 11.25 -1.94 -2.48
CA GLU A 26 12.06 -3.08 -2.94
C GLU A 26 11.18 -4.13 -3.64
N ALA A 27 10.06 -4.52 -3.02
CA ALA A 27 9.16 -5.52 -3.57
C ALA A 27 8.56 -5.09 -4.92
N VAL A 28 8.09 -3.84 -5.02
CA VAL A 28 7.54 -3.26 -6.27
C VAL A 28 8.57 -3.29 -7.39
N LYS A 29 9.80 -2.89 -7.10
CA LYS A 29 10.89 -2.85 -8.08
C LYS A 29 11.35 -4.25 -8.50
N MET A 30 11.47 -5.16 -7.53
CA MET A 30 11.90 -6.53 -7.76
C MET A 30 10.88 -7.33 -8.57
N LEU A 31 9.59 -7.25 -8.21
CA LEU A 31 8.51 -7.94 -8.93
C LEU A 31 8.10 -7.23 -10.21
N ARG A 32 8.53 -5.96 -10.38
CA ARG A 32 8.17 -5.09 -11.50
C ARG A 32 6.66 -4.97 -11.68
N VAL A 33 5.96 -4.62 -10.60
CA VAL A 33 4.49 -4.53 -10.56
C VAL A 33 4.02 -3.07 -10.55
N GLY A 34 3.04 -2.74 -11.39
CA GLY A 34 2.40 -1.41 -11.45
C GLY A 34 1.20 -1.25 -10.51
N HIS A 35 0.54 -2.34 -10.15
CA HIS A 35 -0.62 -2.34 -9.25
C HIS A 35 -0.34 -3.11 -7.97
N LEU A 36 -0.72 -2.52 -6.85
CA LEU A 36 -0.64 -3.12 -5.54
C LEU A 36 -2.02 -3.17 -4.90
N MET A 37 -2.42 -4.35 -4.44
CA MET A 37 -3.55 -4.51 -3.55
C MET A 37 -3.04 -4.64 -2.11
N CYS A 38 -3.28 -3.62 -1.30
CA CYS A 38 -2.79 -3.58 0.09
C CYS A 38 -3.91 -3.89 1.07
N LEU A 39 -3.72 -4.92 1.89
CA LEU A 39 -4.57 -5.20 3.05
C LEU A 39 -3.99 -4.48 4.27
N LEU A 40 -4.54 -3.32 4.60
CA LEU A 40 -4.08 -2.48 5.73
C LEU A 40 -4.73 -2.86 7.07
N HIS A 41 -5.50 -3.95 7.09
CA HIS A 41 -6.03 -4.57 8.28
C HIS A 41 -5.68 -6.06 8.24
N ILE A 42 -5.35 -6.64 9.39
CA ILE A 42 -5.05 -8.06 9.50
C ILE A 42 -5.69 -8.63 10.77
N GLY A 43 -6.35 -9.78 10.63
CA GLY A 43 -7.00 -10.47 11.75
C GLY A 43 -8.04 -9.59 12.46
N THR A 44 -7.97 -9.56 13.79
CA THR A 44 -8.95 -8.89 14.67
C THR A 44 -8.56 -7.45 15.04
N MET A 45 -7.88 -6.73 14.14
CA MET A 45 -7.49 -5.33 14.38
C MET A 45 -8.73 -4.46 14.72
N PRO A 46 -8.73 -3.76 15.87
CA PRO A 46 -9.80 -2.83 16.22
C PRO A 46 -9.89 -1.67 15.21
N LYS A 47 -11.09 -1.12 15.04
CA LYS A 47 -11.39 -0.04 14.08
C LYS A 47 -10.40 1.12 14.14
N GLU A 48 -10.11 1.64 15.33
CA GLU A 48 -9.20 2.80 15.49
C GLU A 48 -7.76 2.47 15.09
N LEU A 49 -7.32 1.24 15.34
CA LEU A 49 -5.99 0.79 14.94
C LEU A 49 -5.89 0.64 13.42
N THR A 50 -6.93 0.07 12.79
CA THR A 50 -7.03 -0.01 11.33
C THR A 50 -7.02 1.39 10.70
N ARG A 51 -7.79 2.33 11.25
CA ARG A 51 -7.82 3.71 10.75
C ARG A 51 -6.45 4.37 10.85
N LYS A 52 -5.78 4.25 12.01
CA LYS A 52 -4.43 4.74 12.21
C LYS A 52 -3.43 4.15 11.23
N ASN A 53 -3.46 2.83 10.99
CA ASN A 53 -2.58 2.18 10.04
C ASN A 53 -2.80 2.70 8.60
N THR A 54 -4.06 2.83 8.18
CA THR A 54 -4.42 3.39 6.88
C THR A 54 -3.98 4.84 6.72
N GLU A 55 -4.15 5.68 7.75
CA GLU A 55 -3.69 7.07 7.74
C GLU A 55 -2.17 7.18 7.62
N LEU A 56 -1.41 6.37 8.37
CA LEU A 56 0.06 6.33 8.28
C LEU A 56 0.53 5.86 6.91
N PHE A 57 -0.08 4.80 6.37
CA PHE A 57 0.25 4.31 5.04
C PHE A 57 0.01 5.39 3.96
N ALA A 58 -1.14 6.06 4.01
CA ALA A 58 -1.48 7.10 3.04
C ALA A 58 -0.54 8.31 3.10
N LYS A 59 -0.10 8.71 4.30
CA LYS A 59 0.73 9.90 4.49
C LYS A 59 2.23 9.64 4.31
N GLU A 60 2.73 8.50 4.78
CA GLU A 60 4.17 8.28 4.92
C GLU A 60 4.74 7.23 3.95
N VAL A 61 3.89 6.36 3.40
CA VAL A 61 4.33 5.25 2.55
C VAL A 61 3.92 5.47 1.09
N LEU A 62 2.64 5.69 0.84
CA LEU A 62 2.07 5.82 -0.50
C LEU A 62 2.76 6.88 -1.38
N PRO A 63 3.13 8.08 -0.88
CA PRO A 63 3.75 9.12 -1.71
C PRO A 63 5.09 8.71 -2.33
N ALA A 64 5.85 7.84 -1.64
CA ALA A 64 7.14 7.37 -2.14
C ALA A 64 6.99 6.26 -3.20
N ILE A 65 5.89 5.52 -3.17
CA ILE A 65 5.67 4.33 -4.00
C ILE A 65 4.93 4.68 -5.29
N LYS A 66 3.92 5.56 -5.19
CA LYS A 66 3.08 5.97 -6.31
C LYS A 66 3.83 6.44 -7.57
N PRO A 67 4.97 7.15 -7.50
CA PRO A 67 5.66 7.61 -8.71
C PRO A 67 6.57 6.58 -9.39
N ILE A 68 6.85 5.40 -8.79
CA ILE A 68 7.91 4.47 -9.24
C ILE A 68 7.80 4.06 -10.72
N TYR A 69 6.57 3.90 -11.23
CA TYR A 69 6.29 3.50 -12.62
C TYR A 69 5.33 4.46 -13.32
N SER A 70 5.36 5.74 -12.91
CA SER A 70 4.48 6.78 -13.47
C SER A 70 4.74 7.12 -14.93
N GLU A 71 5.87 6.66 -15.48
CA GLU A 71 6.24 6.77 -16.89
C GLU A 71 5.52 5.78 -17.81
N TYR A 72 4.91 4.72 -17.26
CA TYR A 72 4.20 3.73 -18.06
C TYR A 72 2.72 4.10 -18.22
N GLU A 73 2.16 3.85 -19.40
CA GLU A 73 0.72 3.97 -19.62
C GLU A 73 -0.02 2.85 -18.87
N ASP A 74 -1.13 3.22 -18.22
CA ASP A 74 -1.99 2.30 -17.47
C ASP A 74 -3.40 2.27 -18.08
N PRO A 75 -3.60 1.51 -19.19
CA PRO A 75 -4.90 1.39 -19.84
C PRO A 75 -5.90 0.57 -19.00
N TRP A 76 -5.43 -0.17 -18.01
CA TRP A 76 -6.24 -1.09 -17.21
C TRP A 76 -6.82 -0.43 -15.95
N TRP A 77 -6.25 0.70 -15.51
CA TRP A 77 -6.83 1.48 -14.42
C TRP A 77 -8.16 2.12 -14.85
N PRO A 78 -9.22 2.04 -14.02
CA PRO A 78 -10.49 2.66 -14.35
C PRO A 78 -10.36 4.16 -14.63
N ASP A 79 -10.90 4.62 -15.76
CA ASP A 79 -10.82 6.04 -16.16
C ASP A 79 -11.46 6.97 -15.12
N SER A 80 -12.52 6.51 -14.45
CA SER A 80 -13.17 7.22 -13.35
C SER A 80 -12.31 7.40 -12.11
N LEU A 81 -11.11 6.84 -12.06
CA LEU A 81 -10.14 6.99 -10.97
C LEU A 81 -8.85 7.68 -11.44
N LYS A 82 -8.71 7.98 -12.74
CA LYS A 82 -7.60 8.74 -13.31
C LYS A 82 -7.81 10.24 -13.00
N GLN A 83 -7.36 10.66 -11.82
CA GLN A 83 -7.28 12.06 -11.33
C GLN A 83 -8.60 12.89 -11.37
N GLY A 84 -9.08 13.30 -10.19
CA GLY A 84 -10.06 14.40 -10.04
C GLY A 84 -11.53 14.01 -9.91
N SER A 85 -11.88 12.73 -9.99
CA SER A 85 -13.26 12.22 -9.99
C SER A 85 -13.66 11.44 -8.74
N LEU A 86 -12.85 11.49 -7.67
CA LEU A 86 -13.29 11.00 -6.35
C LEU A 86 -14.40 11.92 -5.84
N LYS A 87 -15.65 11.65 -6.22
CA LYS A 87 -16.79 12.06 -5.41
C LYS A 87 -16.60 11.38 -4.06
N ALA A 88 -16.63 12.15 -2.98
CA ALA A 88 -16.62 11.56 -1.66
C ALA A 88 -17.77 10.56 -1.57
N VAL A 89 -17.54 9.41 -0.94
CA VAL A 89 -18.63 8.45 -0.69
C VAL A 89 -19.66 9.16 0.19
N GLY A 90 -20.75 9.65 -0.41
CA GLY A 90 -21.76 10.46 0.27
C GLY A 90 -22.38 11.61 -0.53
N ASP A 91 -21.88 11.95 -1.73
CA ASP A 91 -22.53 12.92 -2.65
C ASP A 91 -23.56 12.26 -3.60
#